data_AF-A0A815PER0-F1
#
_entry.id   AF-A0A815PER0-F1
#
_cell.length_a   1.000
_cell.length_b   1.000
_cell.length_c   1.000
_cell.angle_alpha   90.00
_cell.angle_beta   90.00
_cell.angle_gamma   90.00
#
_symmetry.space_group_name_H-M   'P 1'
#
loop_
_entity.id
_entity.type
_entity.pdbx_description
1 polymer ?
#
loop_
_entity_poly.entity_id
_entity_poly.type
_entity_poly.pdbx_seq_one_letter_code
_entity_poly.pdbx_strand_id
1 'polypeptide(L)'
;MINIHVIESLKYLPSFFFHENTIRIRRLLRKNRVNHYLIDDTSYYLIKEVVTWDNDNYIAFNVSFYELKPTIHLDIFLPRILNLALHNSDRQTKVLAYMNYFNQ
;
A
#
# COMPACT_ATOMS: atom_id res chain seq x y z
N MET A 1 -14.72 14.20 11.11
CA MET A 1 -14.38 12.76 10.97
C MET A 1 -14.92 12.27 9.65
N ILE A 2 -14.05 12.01 8.66
CA ILE A 2 -14.48 11.37 7.41
C ILE A 2 -14.68 9.90 7.74
N ASN A 3 -15.92 9.45 7.64
CA ASN A 3 -16.37 8.13 8.03
C ASN A 3 -15.74 7.07 7.11
N ILE A 4 -15.08 6.05 7.67
CA ILE A 4 -14.35 4.99 6.92
C ILE A 4 -15.28 4.30 5.89
N HIS A 5 -16.58 4.26 6.18
CA HIS A 5 -17.60 3.74 5.25
C HIS A 5 -17.75 4.55 3.95
N VAL A 6 -17.50 5.86 4.00
CA VAL A 6 -17.53 6.73 2.81
C VAL A 6 -16.36 6.37 1.89
N ILE A 7 -15.18 6.04 2.45
CA ILE A 7 -13.99 5.68 1.66
C ILE A 7 -14.16 4.34 0.94
N GLU A 8 -14.79 3.35 1.58
CA GLU A 8 -15.11 2.07 0.91
C GLU A 8 -16.14 2.24 -0.21
N SER A 9 -17.11 3.13 -0.02
CA SER A 9 -18.12 3.44 -1.03
C SER A 9 -17.53 4.16 -2.25
N LEU A 10 -16.44 4.91 -2.08
CA LEU A 10 -15.71 5.54 -3.19
C LEU A 10 -15.06 4.50 -4.12
N LYS A 11 -14.71 3.29 -3.64
CA LYS A 11 -14.09 2.24 -4.48
C LYS A 11 -14.99 1.75 -5.63
N TYR A 12 -16.30 1.95 -5.52
CA TYR A 12 -17.29 1.51 -6.50
C TYR A 12 -17.74 2.60 -7.47
N LEU A 13 -17.19 3.81 -7.37
CA LEU A 13 -17.57 4.91 -8.24
C LEU A 13 -16.92 4.76 -9.62
N PRO A 14 -17.67 5.04 -10.71
CA PRO A 14 -17.11 4.99 -12.05
C PRO A 14 -15.91 5.94 -12.18
N SER A 15 -14.91 5.52 -12.94
CA SER A 15 -13.64 6.23 -13.15
C SER A 15 -13.81 7.68 -13.62
N PHE A 16 -14.91 7.98 -14.31
CA PHE A 16 -15.33 9.35 -14.66
C PHE A 16 -15.55 10.26 -13.45
N PHE A 17 -16.19 9.75 -12.39
CA PHE A 17 -16.47 10.51 -11.16
C PHE A 17 -15.18 10.84 -10.40
N PHE A 18 -14.21 9.92 -10.39
CA PHE A 18 -12.88 10.21 -9.87
C PHE A 18 -12.18 11.26 -10.71
N HIS A 19 -12.24 11.17 -12.04
CA HIS A 19 -11.58 12.11 -12.92
C HIS A 19 -12.09 13.55 -12.72
N GLU A 20 -13.40 13.75 -12.66
CA GLU A 20 -14.00 15.07 -12.44
C GLU A 20 -13.63 15.64 -11.06
N ASN A 21 -13.68 14.82 -10.00
CA ASN A 21 -13.27 15.24 -8.66
C ASN A 21 -11.78 15.57 -8.60
N THR A 22 -10.93 14.82 -9.30
CA THR A 22 -9.49 15.08 -9.37
C THR A 22 -9.20 16.41 -10.07
N ILE A 23 -9.98 16.76 -11.10
CA ILE A 23 -9.88 18.06 -11.79
C ILE A 23 -10.34 19.19 -10.86
N ARG A 24 -11.44 19.01 -10.12
CA ARG A 24 -11.95 19.99 -9.16
C ARG A 24 -10.95 20.25 -8.03
N ILE A 25 -10.41 19.20 -7.43
CA ILE A 25 -9.38 19.29 -6.39
C ILE A 25 -8.13 19.99 -6.93
N ARG A 26 -7.62 19.61 -8.10
CA ARG A 26 -6.45 20.28 -8.71
C ARG A 26 -6.68 21.77 -8.94
N ARG A 27 -7.88 22.19 -9.37
CA ARG A 27 -8.22 23.61 -9.55
C ARG A 27 -8.30 24.38 -8.23
N LEU A 28 -8.80 23.74 -7.17
CA LEU A 28 -8.92 24.35 -5.84
C LEU A 28 -7.56 24.50 -5.17
N LEU A 29 -6.70 23.48 -5.27
CA LEU A 29 -5.31 23.54 -4.86
C LEU A 29 -4.58 24.66 -5.58
N ARG A 30 -4.68 24.77 -6.91
CA ARG A 30 -4.00 25.83 -7.68
C ARG A 30 -4.32 27.27 -7.23
N LYS A 31 -5.46 27.50 -6.57
CA LYS A 31 -5.88 28.82 -6.10
C LYS A 31 -5.44 29.14 -4.67
N ASN A 32 -5.00 28.15 -3.89
CA ASN A 32 -4.77 28.31 -2.46
C ASN A 32 -3.27 28.34 -2.11
N ARG A 33 -2.84 29.32 -1.29
CA ARG A 33 -1.43 29.52 -0.89
C ARG A 33 -0.99 28.61 0.26
N VAL A 34 -1.90 27.82 0.83
CA VAL A 34 -1.65 26.91 1.98
C VAL A 34 -1.47 25.44 1.57
N ASN A 35 -1.23 25.13 0.29
CA ASN A 35 -1.07 23.74 -0.17
C ASN A 35 0.14 22.99 0.42
N HIS A 36 1.12 23.70 0.99
CA HIS A 36 2.33 23.07 1.51
C HIS A 36 2.03 22.10 2.68
N TYR A 37 1.03 22.43 3.51
CA TYR A 37 0.62 21.59 4.64
C TYR A 37 0.07 20.22 4.22
N LEU A 38 -0.39 20.07 2.97
CA LEU A 38 -0.89 18.78 2.47
C LEU A 38 0.23 17.75 2.30
N ILE A 39 1.45 18.20 2.04
CA ILE A 39 2.60 17.31 1.84
C ILE A 39 3.20 16.93 3.20
N ASP A 40 3.21 17.87 4.13
CA ASP A 40 3.83 17.71 5.45
C ASP A 40 3.14 16.60 6.27
N ASP A 41 1.81 16.59 6.31
CA ASP A 41 1.03 15.55 6.99
C ASP A 41 1.19 14.16 6.34
N THR A 42 1.33 14.10 5.01
CA THR A 42 1.50 12.82 4.30
C THR A 42 2.86 12.18 4.57
N SER A 43 3.89 12.99 4.82
CA SER A 43 5.24 12.51 5.06
C SER A 43 5.28 11.58 6.29
N TYR A 44 4.57 11.94 7.36
CA TYR A 44 4.54 11.15 8.61
C TYR A 44 4.02 9.73 8.42
N TYR A 45 2.95 9.56 7.64
CA TYR A 45 2.36 8.24 7.37
C TYR A 45 3.20 7.43 6.38
N LEU A 46 3.77 8.09 5.37
CA LEU A 46 4.63 7.45 4.38
C LEU A 46 5.95 6.96 5.01
N ILE A 47 6.52 7.71 5.96
CA ILE A 47 7.74 7.30 6.67
C ILE A 47 7.52 5.98 7.43
N LYS A 48 6.35 5.76 8.04
CA LYS A 48 6.04 4.49 8.72
C LYS A 48 5.95 3.29 7.78
N GLU A 49 5.57 3.50 6.52
CA GLU A 49 5.54 2.44 5.51
C GLU A 49 6.92 2.15 4.89
N VAL A 50 7.84 3.13 4.93
CA VAL A 50 9.18 3.03 4.34
C VAL A 50 10.22 2.53 5.36
N VAL A 51 9.92 2.61 6.66
CA VAL A 51 10.79 2.08 7.72
C VAL A 51 10.79 0.54 7.67
N THR A 52 11.99 -0.04 7.62
CA THR A 52 12.21 -1.48 7.69
C THR A 52 11.68 -2.03 9.01
N TRP A 53 10.91 -3.11 8.95
CA TRP A 53 10.28 -3.70 10.13
C TRP A 53 11.27 -4.36 11.08
N ASP A 54 12.39 -4.85 10.54
CA ASP A 54 13.46 -5.43 11.32
C ASP A 54 14.81 -5.01 10.75
N ASN A 55 15.83 -4.95 11.61
CA ASN A 55 17.19 -4.57 11.21
C ASN A 55 18.03 -5.76 10.74
N ASP A 56 17.60 -6.98 11.08
CA ASP A 56 18.27 -8.22 10.74
C ASP A 56 17.35 -9.10 9.87
N ASN A 57 17.93 -9.84 8.93
CA ASN A 57 17.17 -10.72 8.04
C ASN A 57 17.02 -12.13 8.66
N TYR A 58 15.88 -12.39 9.28
CA TYR A 58 15.59 -13.64 9.99
C TYR A 58 14.99 -14.73 9.10
N ILE A 59 14.22 -14.39 8.06
CA ILE A 59 13.51 -15.37 7.24
C ILE A 59 14.30 -15.65 5.96
N ALA A 60 15.23 -16.60 6.05
CA ALA A 60 16.00 -17.12 4.93
C ALA A 60 15.26 -18.27 4.23
N PHE A 61 14.96 -18.09 2.95
CA PHE A 61 14.35 -19.10 2.09
C PHE A 61 15.35 -19.62 1.06
N ASN A 62 15.73 -20.89 1.20
CA ASN A 62 16.64 -21.54 0.27
C ASN A 62 15.86 -22.07 -0.93
N VAL A 63 15.98 -21.37 -2.06
CA VAL A 63 15.34 -21.83 -3.29
C VAL A 63 16.22 -22.89 -3.93
N SER A 64 15.65 -24.07 -4.17
CA SER A 64 16.36 -25.14 -4.88
C SER A 64 16.18 -24.95 -6.38
N PHE A 65 17.15 -24.31 -7.05
CA PHE A 65 17.25 -24.36 -8.51
C PHE A 65 18.13 -25.55 -8.93
N TYR A 66 18.01 -25.97 -10.20
CA TYR A 66 18.73 -27.12 -10.74
C TYR A 66 20.26 -27.05 -10.56
N GLU A 67 20.85 -25.85 -10.64
CA GLU A 67 22.30 -25.64 -10.52
C GLU A 67 22.70 -24.65 -9.41
N LEU A 68 21.74 -23.92 -8.83
CA LEU A 68 22.00 -22.86 -7.85
C LEU A 68 21.10 -23.05 -6.61
N LYS A 69 21.66 -22.73 -5.44
CA LYS A 69 20.91 -22.66 -4.18
C LYS A 69 21.01 -21.26 -3.57
N PRO A 70 20.38 -20.24 -4.18
CA PRO A 70 20.35 -18.91 -3.59
C PRO A 70 19.46 -18.91 -2.35
N THR A 71 19.94 -18.18 -1.33
CA THR A 71 19.17 -17.84 -0.14
C THR A 71 18.50 -16.50 -0.38
N ILE A 72 17.17 -16.45 -0.31
CA ILE A 72 16.37 -15.24 -0.46
C ILE A 72 15.85 -14.84 0.92
N HIS A 73 16.01 -13.58 1.31
CA HIS A 73 15.43 -13.07 2.55
C HIS A 73 14.01 -12.54 2.30
N LEU A 74 13.02 -13.11 2.99
CA LEU A 74 11.60 -12.80 2.76
C LEU A 74 11.10 -11.61 3.58
N ASP A 75 11.85 -11.21 4.61
CA ASP A 75 11.52 -10.12 5.54
C ASP A 75 11.15 -8.81 4.84
N ILE A 76 11.82 -8.55 3.71
CA ILE A 76 11.65 -7.34 2.90
C ILE A 76 10.25 -7.28 2.26
N PHE A 77 9.60 -8.42 2.01
CA PHE A 77 8.31 -8.47 1.31
C PHE A 77 7.11 -8.44 2.26
N LEU A 78 7.31 -8.76 3.54
CA LEU A 78 6.25 -8.83 4.55
C LEU A 78 5.40 -7.55 4.67
N PRO A 79 5.99 -6.34 4.78
CA PRO A 79 5.22 -5.11 4.91
C PRO A 79 4.26 -4.90 3.74
N ARG A 80 4.72 -5.23 2.53
CA ARG A 80 3.92 -5.07 1.32
C ARG A 80 2.83 -6.12 1.20
N ILE A 81 3.15 -7.38 1.50
CA ILE A 81 2.17 -8.48 1.48
C ILE A 81 1.06 -8.22 2.50
N LEU A 82 1.40 -7.77 3.72
CA LEU A 82 0.42 -7.42 4.74
C LEU A 82 -0.47 -6.25 4.29
N ASN A 83 0.13 -5.20 3.72
CA ASN A 83 -0.65 -4.04 3.24
C ASN A 83 -1.62 -4.44 2.12
N LEU A 84 -1.19 -5.33 1.20
CA LEU A 84 -2.06 -5.87 0.15
C LEU A 84 -3.17 -6.77 0.70
N ALA A 85 -2.88 -7.60 1.71
CA ALA A 85 -3.89 -8.41 2.36
C ALA A 85 -4.95 -7.54 3.06
N LEU A 86 -4.56 -6.45 3.73
CA LEU A 86 -5.51 -5.63 4.50
C LEU A 86 -6.27 -4.63 3.63
N HIS A 87 -5.58 -3.81 2.84
CA HIS A 87 -6.16 -2.58 2.25
C HIS A 87 -6.61 -2.71 0.79
N ASN A 88 -6.19 -3.76 0.09
CA ASN A 88 -6.40 -3.84 -1.35
C ASN A 88 -7.89 -3.95 -1.70
N SER A 89 -8.28 -3.28 -2.79
CA SER A 89 -9.67 -3.25 -3.29
C SER A 89 -9.98 -4.44 -4.20
N ASP A 90 -8.97 -4.96 -4.91
CA ASP A 90 -9.15 -6.14 -5.74
C ASP A 90 -9.18 -7.41 -4.87
N ARG A 91 -10.29 -8.15 -4.99
CA ARG A 91 -10.53 -9.37 -4.21
C ARG A 91 -9.50 -10.44 -4.52
N GLN A 92 -9.12 -10.60 -5.79
CA GLN A 92 -8.19 -11.66 -6.19
C GLN A 92 -6.82 -11.43 -5.55
N THR A 93 -6.29 -10.21 -5.67
CA THR A 93 -5.01 -9.84 -5.07
C THR A 93 -5.05 -9.91 -3.53
N LYS A 94 -6.16 -9.49 -2.90
CA LYS A 94 -6.35 -9.57 -1.45
C LYS A 94 -6.33 -11.01 -0.94
N VAL A 95 -7.06 -11.93 -1.59
CA VAL A 95 -7.11 -13.35 -1.19
C VAL A 95 -5.74 -14.01 -1.37
N LEU A 96 -5.05 -13.77 -2.49
CA LEU A 96 -3.73 -14.34 -2.73
C LEU A 96 -2.70 -13.87 -1.69
N ALA A 97 -2.72 -12.59 -1.33
CA ALA A 97 -1.84 -12.06 -0.29
C ALA A 97 -2.12 -12.70 1.09
N TYR A 98 -3.40 -12.87 1.45
CA TYR A 98 -3.78 -13.54 2.70
C TYR A 98 -3.32 -15.00 2.76
N MET A 99 -3.52 -15.75 1.67
CA MET A 99 -3.13 -17.16 1.61
C MET A 99 -1.60 -17.32 1.71
N ASN A 100 -0.83 -16.41 1.12
CA ASN A 100 0.63 -16.45 1.20
C ASN A 100 1.18 -16.02 2.57
N TYR A 101 0.42 -15.25 3.34
CA TYR A 101 0.80 -14.88 4.71
C TYR A 101 0.52 -16.02 5.71
N PHE A 102 -0.59 -16.76 5.55
CA PHE A 102 -1.00 -17.83 6.47
C PHE A 102 -0.37 -19.20 6.17
N ASN A 103 0.13 -19.45 4.96
CA ASN A 103 0.74 -20.72 4.57
C ASN A 103 2.27 -20.75 4.72
N GLN A 104 2.86 -19.81 5.46
CA GLN A 104 4.25 -19.90 5.95
C GLN A 104 4.26 -20.58 7.32
#